data_AF-A0A2M8Q0C1-F1
#
_entry.id   AF-A0A2M8Q0C1-F1
#
_cell.length_a   1.000
_cell.length_b   1.000
_cell.length_c   1.000
_cell.angle_alpha   90.00
_cell.angle_beta   90.00
_cell.angle_gamma   90.00
#
_symmetry.space_group_name_H-M   'P 1'
#
loop_
_entity.id
_entity.type
_entity.pdbx_description
1 polymer ?
#
loop_
_entity_poly.entity_id
_entity_poly.type
_entity_poly.pdbx_seq_one_letter_code
_entity_poly.pdbx_strand_id
1 'polypeptide(L)' 'APMQFSGTSGLFRADSGAAHALQVIMQEGLDHHFTLAYGDFAEALALFAEFAKVPIIRL' A
#
# COMPACT_ATOMS: atom_id res chain seq x y z
N ALA A 1 -7.44 15.29 15.09
CA ALA A 1 -7.31 13.96 15.71
C ALA A 1 -6.14 13.96 16.69
N PRO A 2 -6.14 13.14 17.74
CA PRO A 2 -5.01 13.04 18.67
C PRO A 2 -3.74 12.54 17.96
N MET A 3 -2.58 12.82 18.56
CA MET A 3 -1.29 12.34 18.05
C MET A 3 -1.25 10.81 18.04
N GLN A 4 -0.73 10.25 16.96
CA GLN A 4 -0.64 8.81 16.77
C GLN A 4 0.60 8.23 17.48
N PHE A 5 0.50 6.99 17.93
CA PHE A 5 1.64 6.29 18.54
C PHE A 5 2.71 5.98 17.49
N SER A 6 3.81 6.72 17.48
CA SER A 6 4.81 6.71 16.40
C SER A 6 5.64 5.42 16.28
N GLY A 7 5.59 4.51 17.27
CA GLY A 7 6.42 3.31 17.27
C GLY A 7 6.01 2.25 16.23
N THR A 8 4.73 2.23 15.85
CA THR A 8 4.16 1.24 14.91
C THR A 8 3.09 1.82 13.99
N SER A 9 2.91 3.14 13.97
CA SER A 9 1.97 3.80 13.06
C SER A 9 2.72 4.62 12.01
N GLY A 10 2.20 4.60 10.80
CA GLY A 10 2.65 5.43 9.70
C GLY A 10 1.46 6.11 9.04
N LEU A 11 1.68 7.33 8.56
CA LEU A 11 0.70 8.09 7.80
C LEU A 11 1.20 8.24 6.37
N PHE A 12 0.36 7.88 5.41
CA PHE A 12 0.56 8.18 4.01
C PHE A 12 -0.70 8.81 3.42
N ARG A 13 -0.55 9.48 2.29
CA ARG A 13 -1.64 10.06 1.52
C ARG A 13 -1.61 9.43 0.14
N ALA A 14 -2.63 8.65 -0.19
CA ALA A 14 -2.79 8.09 -1.53
C ALA A 14 -3.11 9.22 -2.52
N ASP A 15 -2.53 9.15 -3.72
CA ASP A 15 -2.75 10.13 -4.80
C ASP A 15 -4.20 10.14 -5.27
N SER A 16 -4.83 8.96 -5.33
CA SER A 16 -6.26 8.81 -5.66
C SER A 16 -7.20 9.16 -4.49
N GLY A 17 -6.65 9.54 -3.34
CA GLY A 17 -7.39 9.88 -2.13
C GLY A 17 -7.74 8.67 -1.26
N ALA A 18 -7.92 8.92 0.05
CA ALA A 18 -8.11 7.85 1.04
C ALA A 18 -9.36 6.98 0.79
N ALA A 19 -10.48 7.59 0.36
CA ALA A 19 -11.72 6.87 0.13
C ALA A 19 -11.59 5.84 -1.01
N HIS A 20 -10.97 6.26 -2.13
CA HIS A 20 -10.76 5.37 -3.28
C HIS A 20 -9.77 4.25 -2.95
N ALA A 21 -8.62 4.59 -2.34
CA ALA A 21 -7.63 3.58 -1.94
C ALA A 21 -8.23 2.52 -0.99
N LEU A 22 -9.00 2.94 0.01
CA LEU A 22 -9.69 2.03 0.93
C LEU A 22 -10.72 1.16 0.23
N GLN A 23 -11.49 1.73 -0.70
CA GLN A 23 -12.45 0.97 -1.49
C GLN A 23 -11.77 -0.17 -2.25
N VAL A 24 -10.67 0.11 -2.96
CA VAL A 24 -9.96 -0.92 -3.72
C VAL A 24 -9.37 -1.99 -2.79
N ILE A 25 -8.75 -1.59 -1.67
CA ILE A 25 -8.22 -2.53 -0.66
C ILE A 25 -9.30 -3.51 -0.18
N MET A 26 -10.49 -2.99 0.12
CA MET A 26 -11.62 -3.82 0.57
C MET A 26 -12.19 -4.71 -0.53
N GLN A 27 -12.31 -4.20 -1.76
CA GLN A 27 -12.90 -4.95 -2.89
C GLN A 27 -11.98 -6.06 -3.40
N GLU A 28 -10.67 -5.85 -3.39
CA GLU A 28 -9.67 -6.84 -3.81
C GLU A 28 -9.30 -7.84 -2.69
N GLY A 29 -9.87 -7.66 -1.48
CA GLY A 29 -9.66 -8.58 -0.36
C GLY A 29 -8.21 -8.59 0.17
N LEU A 30 -7.52 -7.45 0.12
CA LEU A 30 -6.13 -7.35 0.60
C LEU A 30 -6.05 -7.45 2.13
N ASP A 31 -4.95 -8.00 2.63
CA ASP A 31 -4.73 -8.20 4.06
C ASP A 31 -4.57 -6.86 4.82
N HIS A 32 -4.95 -6.84 6.09
CA HIS A 32 -4.75 -5.72 7.00
C HIS A 32 -3.27 -5.51 7.37
N HIS A 33 -2.43 -6.52 7.17
CA HIS A 33 -0.98 -6.41 7.30
C HIS A 33 -0.36 -5.92 5.98
N PHE A 34 0.37 -4.80 6.05
CA PHE A 34 1.11 -4.25 4.93
C PHE A 34 2.37 -3.55 5.41
N THR A 35 3.29 -3.30 4.48
CA THR A 35 4.56 -2.60 4.73
C THR A 35 4.52 -1.23 4.09
N LEU A 36 4.95 -0.20 4.81
CA LEU A 36 5.26 1.12 4.25
C LEU A 36 6.76 1.18 3.95
N ALA A 37 7.11 1.34 2.68
CA ALA A 37 8.50 1.53 2.24
C ALA A 37 8.72 3.00 1.86
N TYR A 38 9.79 3.60 2.39
CA TYR A 38 10.16 4.99 2.08
C TYR A 38 11.12 5.02 0.88
N GLY A 39 10.65 5.55 -0.25
CA GLY A 39 11.39 5.62 -1.51
C GLY A 39 10.53 5.18 -2.69
N ASP A 40 11.03 5.37 -3.92
CA ASP A 40 10.37 4.85 -5.11
C ASP A 40 10.93 3.46 -5.44
N PHE A 41 10.12 2.44 -5.16
CA PHE A 41 10.44 1.04 -5.44
C PHE A 41 9.42 0.40 -6.39
N ALA A 42 8.58 1.20 -7.07
CA ALA A 42 7.47 0.67 -7.86
C ALA A 42 7.93 -0.23 -9.02
N GLU A 43 9.03 0.13 -9.68
CA GLU A 43 9.62 -0.66 -10.78
C GLU A 43 10.25 -1.95 -10.25
N ALA A 44 11.08 -1.85 -9.21
CA ALA A 44 11.72 -3.01 -8.58
C ALA A 44 10.71 -4.04 -8.07
N LEU A 45 9.62 -3.58 -7.43
CA LEU A 45 8.53 -4.46 -6.96
C LEU A 45 7.74 -5.07 -8.12
N ALA A 46 7.56 -4.35 -9.22
CA ALA A 46 6.89 -4.89 -10.40
C ALA A 46 7.70 -6.02 -11.07
N LEU A 47 9.02 -5.84 -11.20
CA LEU A 47 9.93 -6.88 -11.70
C LEU A 47 9.90 -8.12 -10.79
N PHE A 48 9.89 -7.92 -9.46
CA PHE A 48 9.77 -9.02 -8.52
C PHE A 48 8.43 -9.75 -8.66
N ALA A 49 7.33 -9.02 -8.80
CA ALA A 49 6.01 -9.60 -8.95
C ALA A 49 5.87 -10.45 -10.23
N GLU A 50 6.48 -9.99 -11.33
CA GLU A 50 6.58 -10.78 -12.57
C GLU A 50 7.36 -12.08 -12.34
N PHE A 51 8.54 -12.00 -11.73
CA PHE A 51 9.35 -13.17 -11.38
C PHE A 51 8.58 -14.16 -10.48
N ALA A 52 7.90 -13.65 -9.46
CA ALA A 52 7.12 -14.43 -8.51
C ALA A 52 5.76 -14.89 -9.06
N LYS A 53 5.36 -14.43 -10.25
CA LYS A 53 4.07 -14.70 -10.89
C LYS A 53 2.88 -14.33 -10.01
N VAL A 54 2.98 -13.19 -9.32
CA VAL A 54 1.89 -12.65 -8.50
C VAL A 54 1.21 -11.47 -9.21
N PRO A 55 -0.12 -11.35 -9.13
CA PRO A 55 -0.83 -10.22 -9.71
C PRO A 55 -0.48 -8.92 -8.97
N ILE A 56 -0.53 -7.80 -9.70
CA ILE A 56 -0.30 -6.45 -9.15
C ILE A 56 -1.60 -5.66 -9.22
N ILE A 57 -1.94 -5.00 -8.12
CA ILE A 57 -2.95 -3.93 -8.07
C ILE A 57 -2.19 -2.61 -7.93
N ARG A 58 -2.49 -1.62 -8.78
CA ARG A 58 -1.93 -0.26 -8.70
C ARG A 58 -3.02 0.73 -8.29
N LEU A 59 -2.68 1.66 -7.40
CA LEU A 59 -3.59 2.59 -6.71
C LEU A 59 -3.20 4.06 -6.90
#